data_AF-A0A8T7L4Z5-F1
#
_entry.id   AF-A0A8T7L4Z5-F1
#
_cell.length_a   1.000
_cell.length_b   1.000
_cell.length_c   1.000
_cell.angle_alpha   90.00
_cell.angle_beta   90.00
_cell.angle_gamma   90.00
#
_symmetry.space_group_name_H-M   'P 1'
#
loop_
_entity.id
_entity.type
_entity.pdbx_description
1 polymer ?
#
loop_
_entity_poly.entity_id
_entity_poly.type
_entity_poly.pdbx_seq_one_letter_code
_entity_poly.pdbx_strand_id
1 'polypeptide(L)'
;MINQQKVRFNLNMADENLILNENHPTRADALKNHTLLLETARRLFAERGVEAVPMSAVAEAARVGKGTLYRHFENKTALCQALLDEDQRDLQERTLRRLSAGGDTLANLHWFLTQVILFVDQNAALLCESAHGDQNAMLEHPAHLWWRQTIRGLLLQRRAPGDVDYTADVLYAMLDARMINFQRRFLNYSLDRIIAGLTDVLERLT
;
A
#
# COMPACT_ATOMS: atom_id res chain seq x y z
N MET A 1 -14.54 30.43 80.26
CA MET A 1 -13.67 29.60 79.40
C MET A 1 -13.10 30.53 78.32
N ILE A 2 -11.98 31.21 78.62
CA ILE A 2 -10.63 31.04 78.02
C ILE A 2 -10.64 31.38 76.51
N ASN A 3 -10.32 32.59 76.05
CA ASN A 3 -9.05 33.34 75.97
C ASN A 3 -8.29 33.14 74.62
N GLN A 4 -8.24 34.23 73.85
CA GLN A 4 -7.11 34.76 73.07
C GLN A 4 -6.63 34.20 71.70
N GLN A 5 -6.16 35.21 70.93
CA GLN A 5 -5.01 35.26 70.00
C GLN A 5 -5.18 35.03 68.48
N LYS A 6 -4.82 36.10 67.75
CA LYS A 6 -4.32 36.14 66.37
C LYS A 6 -3.13 35.20 66.18
N VAL A 7 -3.13 34.40 65.10
CA VAL A 7 -1.92 33.82 64.44
C VAL A 7 -2.24 33.73 62.93
N ARG A 8 -1.73 34.65 62.08
CA ARG A 8 -0.56 34.54 61.16
C ARG A 8 -0.53 33.31 60.23
N PHE A 9 -0.57 33.61 58.92
CA PHE A 9 0.03 32.97 57.73
C PHE A 9 0.48 31.50 57.78
N ASN A 10 0.09 30.74 56.75
CA ASN A 10 1.07 29.98 55.96
C ASN A 10 0.59 29.72 54.53
N LEU A 11 1.27 30.36 53.57
CA LEU A 11 1.34 29.96 52.16
C LEU A 11 2.35 28.81 52.07
N ASN A 12 1.90 27.59 51.77
CA ASN A 12 2.72 26.58 51.10
C ASN A 12 2.09 26.49 49.69
N MET A 13 2.69 26.93 48.58
CA MET A 13 3.98 26.48 47.99
C MET A 13 4.15 24.96 48.07
N ALA A 14 3.30 24.23 47.35
CA ALA A 14 3.63 22.96 46.67
C ALA A 14 2.38 22.40 45.98
N ASP A 15 1.95 23.00 44.87
CA ASP A 15 1.06 22.33 43.90
C ASP A 15 1.48 22.70 42.46
N GLU A 16 2.79 22.81 42.25
CA GLU A 16 3.40 22.84 40.92
C GLU A 16 3.84 21.41 40.57
N ASN A 17 2.90 20.57 40.13
CA ASN A 17 3.22 19.40 39.29
C ASN A 17 1.95 18.75 38.69
N LEU A 18 1.08 19.57 38.11
CA LEU A 18 0.06 19.09 37.17
C LEU A 18 0.21 19.78 35.81
N ILE A 19 1.43 19.85 35.28
CA ILE A 19 1.61 20.01 33.84
C ILE A 19 1.52 18.60 33.26
N LEU A 20 0.29 18.17 32.97
CA LEU A 20 0.08 17.17 31.94
C LEU A 20 0.73 17.73 30.69
N ASN A 21 1.87 17.16 30.30
CA ASN A 21 2.57 17.51 29.08
C ASN A 21 1.71 17.00 27.91
N GLU A 22 0.63 17.72 27.62
CA GLU A 22 -0.15 17.58 26.39
C GLU A 22 0.66 18.17 25.23
N ASN A 23 1.79 17.51 24.93
CA ASN A 23 2.44 17.66 23.64
C ASN A 23 1.52 16.97 22.62
N HIS A 24 0.49 17.68 22.19
CA HIS A 24 -0.29 17.31 21.01
C HIS A 24 0.70 17.20 19.85
N PRO A 25 0.83 16.00 19.23
CA PRO A 25 1.87 15.76 18.24
C PRO A 25 1.75 16.76 17.09
N THR A 26 2.86 17.41 16.74
CA THR A 26 2.88 18.36 15.64
C THR A 26 2.68 17.62 14.31
N ARG A 27 2.32 18.35 13.24
CA ARG A 27 2.27 17.76 11.88
C ARG A 27 3.61 17.12 11.48
N ALA A 28 4.72 17.70 11.93
CA ALA A 28 6.06 17.17 11.67
C ALA A 28 6.30 15.85 12.40
N ASP A 29 5.85 15.73 13.66
CA ASP A 29 5.98 14.48 14.44
C ASP A 29 5.08 13.39 13.89
N ALA A 30 3.86 13.75 13.46
CA ALA A 30 2.96 12.81 12.78
C ALA A 30 3.59 12.27 11.48
N LEU A 31 4.22 13.12 10.66
CA LEU A 31 4.88 12.68 9.44
C LEU A 31 6.10 11.79 9.72
N LYS A 32 6.94 12.16 10.71
CA LYS A 32 8.08 11.33 11.13
C LYS A 32 7.65 9.96 11.65
N ASN A 33 6.63 9.93 12.49
CA ASN A 33 6.08 8.68 13.02
C ASN A 33 5.48 7.80 11.91
N HIS A 34 4.80 8.41 10.93
CA HIS A 34 4.28 7.71 9.77
C HIS A 34 5.40 7.03 8.97
N THR A 35 6.46 7.76 8.62
CA THR A 35 7.62 7.18 7.90
C THR A 35 8.30 6.08 8.72
N LEU A 36 8.55 6.31 10.01
CA LEU A 36 9.16 5.31 10.90
C LEU A 36 8.34 4.01 10.97
N LEU A 37 7.01 4.13 11.04
CA LEU A 37 6.10 2.99 11.07
C LEU A 37 6.18 2.17 9.77
N LEU A 38 6.19 2.83 8.61
CA LEU A 38 6.33 2.16 7.30
C LEU A 38 7.68 1.45 7.17
N GLU A 39 8.78 2.12 7.50
CA GLU A 39 10.12 1.51 7.46
C GLU A 39 10.23 0.30 8.40
N THR A 40 9.69 0.43 9.61
CA THR A 40 9.67 -0.66 10.59
C THR A 40 8.83 -1.84 10.10
N ALA A 41 7.65 -1.57 9.55
CA ALA A 41 6.77 -2.60 9.00
C ALA A 41 7.44 -3.32 7.82
N ARG A 42 8.00 -2.59 6.86
CA ARG A 42 8.72 -3.15 5.70
C ARG A 42 9.84 -4.09 6.14
N ARG A 43 10.63 -3.68 7.13
CA ARG A 43 11.70 -4.52 7.69
C ARG A 43 11.15 -5.79 8.36
N LEU A 44 10.16 -5.66 9.24
CA LEU A 44 9.59 -6.82 9.94
C LEU A 44 8.90 -7.81 8.97
N PHE A 45 8.18 -7.29 7.98
CA PHE A 45 7.53 -8.10 6.96
C PHE A 45 8.54 -8.86 6.09
N ALA A 46 9.68 -8.23 5.75
CA ALA A 46 10.76 -8.91 5.04
C ALA A 46 11.42 -10.01 5.89
N GLU A 47 11.61 -9.77 7.20
CA GLU A 47 12.25 -10.72 8.11
C GLU A 47 11.35 -11.93 8.46
N ARG A 48 10.05 -11.70 8.63
CA ARG A 48 9.14 -12.68 9.28
C ARG A 48 7.94 -13.07 8.43
N GLY A 49 7.76 -12.42 7.28
CA GLY A 49 6.55 -12.55 6.45
C GLY A 49 5.44 -11.61 6.90
N VAL A 50 4.64 -11.12 5.95
CA VAL A 50 3.54 -10.17 6.21
C VAL A 50 2.52 -10.79 7.17
N GLU A 51 2.02 -11.99 6.88
CA GLU A 51 0.97 -12.68 7.66
C GLU A 51 1.34 -12.82 9.15
N ALA A 52 2.58 -13.21 9.45
CA ALA A 52 3.04 -13.53 10.80
C ALA A 52 3.28 -12.30 11.70
N VAL A 53 3.32 -11.08 11.15
CA VAL A 53 3.63 -9.87 11.91
C VAL A 53 2.34 -9.16 12.32
N PRO A 54 1.98 -9.15 13.62
CA PRO A 54 0.83 -8.39 14.10
C PRO A 54 1.14 -6.90 14.20
N MET A 55 0.10 -6.06 14.12
CA MET A 55 0.21 -4.60 14.31
C MET A 55 0.94 -4.22 15.61
N SER A 56 0.72 -4.96 16.71
CA SER A 56 1.41 -4.71 17.97
C SER A 56 2.93 -4.86 17.90
N ALA A 57 3.44 -5.80 17.09
CA ALA A 57 4.88 -6.00 16.92
C ALA A 57 5.51 -4.84 16.15
N VAL A 58 4.79 -4.25 15.19
CA VAL A 58 5.22 -3.04 14.48
C VAL A 58 5.31 -1.85 15.45
N ALA A 59 4.27 -1.63 16.26
CA ALA A 59 4.27 -0.56 17.27
C ALA A 59 5.44 -0.69 18.26
N GLU A 60 5.66 -1.90 18.78
CA GLU A 60 6.74 -2.21 19.71
C GLU A 60 8.12 -1.96 19.09
N ALA A 61 8.36 -2.48 17.88
CA ALA A 61 9.64 -2.31 17.19
C ALA A 61 9.92 -0.85 16.80
N ALA A 62 8.89 -0.09 16.45
CA ALA A 62 8.98 1.34 16.16
C ALA A 62 9.06 2.20 17.44
N ARG A 63 8.88 1.59 18.61
CA ARG A 63 8.81 2.26 19.93
C ARG A 63 7.76 3.37 19.96
N VAL A 64 6.61 3.13 19.33
CA VAL A 64 5.45 4.02 19.36
C VAL A 64 4.28 3.36 20.09
N GLY A 65 3.43 4.17 20.73
CA GLY A 65 2.23 3.65 21.37
C GLY A 65 1.27 3.02 20.35
N LYS A 66 0.57 1.94 20.73
CA LYS A 66 -0.43 1.28 19.86
C LYS A 66 -1.49 2.26 19.35
N GLY A 67 -1.96 3.17 20.21
CA GLY A 67 -2.91 4.21 19.82
C GLY A 67 -2.38 5.14 18.72
N THR A 68 -1.07 5.43 18.70
CA THR A 68 -0.43 6.20 17.62
C THR A 68 -0.43 5.40 16.32
N LEU A 69 -0.03 4.12 16.35
CA LEU A 69 -0.09 3.25 15.18
C LEU A 69 -1.51 3.20 14.58
N TYR A 70 -2.52 2.94 15.41
CA TYR A 70 -3.91 2.82 14.95
C TYR A 70 -4.53 4.14 14.47
N ARG A 71 -4.02 5.29 14.92
CA ARG A 71 -4.40 6.61 14.36
C ARG A 71 -3.82 6.82 12.95
N HIS A 72 -2.66 6.24 12.64
CA HIS A 72 -2.08 6.31 11.30
C HIS A 72 -2.64 5.23 10.37
N PHE A 73 -2.84 4.02 10.88
CA PHE A 73 -3.31 2.87 10.12
C PHE A 73 -4.34 2.11 10.93
N GLU A 74 -5.61 2.22 10.54
CA GLU A 74 -6.74 1.61 11.26
C GLU A 74 -6.58 0.10 11.46
N ASN A 75 -5.96 -0.57 10.49
CA ASN A 75 -5.71 -2.00 10.50
C ASN A 75 -4.46 -2.35 9.67
N LYS A 76 -4.13 -3.64 9.64
CA LYS A 76 -2.97 -4.15 8.89
C LYS A 76 -3.12 -4.00 7.37
N THR A 77 -4.35 -4.09 6.86
CA THR A 77 -4.67 -3.82 5.45
C THR A 77 -4.30 -2.39 5.06
N ALA A 78 -4.69 -1.39 5.87
CA ALA A 78 -4.35 0.01 5.63
C ALA A 78 -2.83 0.27 5.68
N LEU A 79 -2.11 -0.39 6.59
CA LEU A 79 -0.64 -0.35 6.63
C LEU A 79 -0.02 -0.94 5.36
N CYS A 80 -0.53 -2.08 4.88
CA CYS A 80 -0.03 -2.72 3.65
C CYS A 80 -0.32 -1.86 2.41
N GLN A 81 -1.51 -1.25 2.33
CA GLN A 81 -1.84 -0.30 1.25
C GLN A 81 -0.88 0.90 1.24
N ALA A 82 -0.58 1.47 2.40
CA ALA A 82 0.36 2.59 2.50
C ALA A 82 1.82 2.20 2.12
N LEU A 83 2.21 0.94 2.31
CA LEU A 83 3.50 0.43 1.82
C LEU A 83 3.52 0.26 0.29
N LEU A 84 2.40 -0.17 -0.30
CA LEU A 84 2.23 -0.35 -1.74
C LEU A 84 2.20 0.98 -2.51
N ASP A 85 1.74 2.06 -1.86
CA ASP A 85 1.60 3.39 -2.45
C ASP A 85 2.91 3.91 -3.07
N GLU A 86 4.07 3.65 -2.45
CA GLU A 86 5.37 4.12 -2.95
C GLU A 86 5.72 3.46 -4.29
N ASP A 87 5.70 2.13 -4.32
CA ASP A 87 5.99 1.34 -5.53
C ASP A 87 4.96 1.61 -6.63
N GLN A 88 3.69 1.83 -6.25
CA GLN A 88 2.62 2.15 -7.21
C GLN A 88 2.82 3.53 -7.84
N ARG A 89 3.23 4.54 -7.05
CA ARG A 89 3.53 5.88 -7.59
C ARG A 89 4.69 5.83 -8.57
N ASP A 90 5.74 5.08 -8.25
CA ASP A 90 6.89 4.91 -9.13
C ASP A 90 6.51 4.20 -10.45
N LEU A 91 5.66 3.16 -10.39
CA LEU A 91 5.08 2.53 -11.59
C LEU A 91 4.24 3.53 -12.42
N GLN A 92 3.41 4.34 -11.77
CA GLN A 92 2.60 5.37 -12.41
C GLN A 92 3.47 6.41 -13.12
N GLU A 93 4.49 6.94 -12.46
CA GLU A 93 5.40 7.93 -13.01
C GLU A 93 6.19 7.41 -14.19
N ARG A 94 6.72 6.17 -14.12
CA ARG A 94 7.39 5.53 -15.26
C ARG A 94 6.45 5.35 -16.44
N THR A 95 5.21 4.93 -16.17
CA THR A 95 4.19 4.73 -17.20
C THR A 95 3.85 6.04 -17.90
N LEU A 96 3.51 7.08 -17.12
CA LEU A 96 3.19 8.40 -17.67
C LEU A 96 4.34 8.98 -18.50
N ARG A 97 5.58 8.88 -18.00
CA ARG A 97 6.78 9.30 -18.76
C ARG A 97 6.91 8.56 -20.09
N ARG A 98 6.74 7.24 -20.09
CA ARG A 98 6.84 6.43 -21.31
C ARG A 98 5.73 6.77 -22.30
N LEU A 99 4.48 6.82 -21.86
CA LEU A 99 3.34 7.10 -22.73
C LEU A 99 3.40 8.51 -23.31
N SER A 100 3.91 9.49 -22.56
CA SER A 100 4.11 10.87 -23.03
C SER A 100 5.18 10.99 -24.10
N ALA A 101 6.17 10.09 -24.11
CA ALA A 101 7.18 10.03 -25.18
C ALA A 101 6.62 9.47 -26.50
N GLY A 102 5.39 8.93 -26.48
CA GLY A 102 4.74 8.32 -27.65
C GLY A 102 5.30 6.93 -27.97
N GLY A 103 5.38 6.62 -29.27
CA GLY A 103 5.86 5.33 -29.77
C GLY A 103 4.74 4.33 -30.08
N ASP A 104 5.14 3.10 -30.37
CA ASP A 104 4.21 2.02 -30.74
C ASP A 104 3.30 1.66 -29.57
N THR A 105 1.98 1.72 -29.80
CA THR A 105 0.96 1.50 -28.77
C THR A 105 0.97 0.06 -28.26
N LEU A 106 1.22 -0.93 -29.14
CA LEU A 106 1.27 -2.33 -28.72
C LEU A 106 2.50 -2.59 -27.85
N ALA A 107 3.67 -2.07 -28.22
CA ALA A 107 4.88 -2.13 -27.41
C ALA A 107 4.69 -1.43 -26.05
N ASN A 108 3.95 -0.33 -26.01
CA ASN A 108 3.60 0.36 -24.77
C ASN A 108 2.66 -0.46 -23.88
N LEU A 109 1.65 -1.11 -24.47
CA LEU A 109 0.76 -2.03 -23.75
C LEU A 109 1.52 -3.24 -23.21
N HIS A 110 2.34 -3.89 -24.04
CA HIS A 110 3.19 -5.01 -23.62
C HIS A 110 4.13 -4.61 -22.47
N TRP A 111 4.81 -3.47 -22.61
CA TRP A 111 5.68 -2.94 -21.55
C TRP A 111 4.90 -2.69 -20.27
N PHE A 112 3.72 -2.05 -20.36
CA PHE A 112 2.90 -1.73 -19.20
C PHE A 112 2.45 -2.99 -18.46
N LEU A 113 1.89 -3.97 -19.18
CA LEU A 113 1.49 -5.26 -18.61
C LEU A 113 2.67 -5.96 -17.92
N THR A 114 3.85 -5.94 -18.56
CA THR A 114 5.08 -6.48 -17.96
C THR A 114 5.42 -5.78 -16.65
N GLN A 115 5.39 -4.44 -16.61
CA GLN A 115 5.68 -3.69 -15.38
C GLN A 115 4.68 -3.99 -14.26
N VAL A 116 3.40 -4.18 -14.57
CA VAL A 116 2.40 -4.59 -13.57
C VAL A 116 2.68 -6.00 -13.06
N ILE A 117 3.04 -6.95 -13.92
CA ILE A 117 3.46 -8.30 -13.47
C ILE A 117 4.64 -8.21 -12.50
N LEU A 118 5.66 -7.42 -12.84
CA LEU A 118 6.84 -7.24 -11.98
C LEU A 118 6.47 -6.62 -10.63
N PHE A 119 5.60 -5.59 -10.65
CA PHE A 119 5.08 -4.97 -9.43
C PHE A 119 4.33 -6.00 -8.56
N VAL A 120 3.44 -6.79 -9.17
CA VAL A 120 2.64 -7.80 -8.47
C VAL A 120 3.52 -8.92 -7.89
N ASP A 121 4.50 -9.42 -8.63
CA ASP A 121 5.43 -10.46 -8.15
C ASP A 121 6.24 -9.96 -6.94
N GLN A 122 6.74 -8.73 -7.00
CA GLN A 122 7.51 -8.10 -5.92
C GLN A 122 6.65 -7.85 -4.67
N ASN A 123 5.37 -7.50 -4.87
CA ASN A 123 4.47 -7.06 -3.80
C ASN A 123 3.38 -8.08 -3.44
N ALA A 124 3.47 -9.32 -3.90
CA ALA A 124 2.41 -10.32 -3.78
C ALA A 124 1.92 -10.53 -2.35
N ALA A 125 2.82 -10.56 -1.36
CA ALA A 125 2.46 -10.74 0.04
C ALA A 125 1.63 -9.58 0.60
N LEU A 126 1.98 -8.34 0.26
CA LEU A 126 1.23 -7.15 0.68
C LEU A 126 -0.12 -7.08 -0.02
N LEU A 127 -0.15 -7.36 -1.33
CA LEU A 127 -1.36 -7.40 -2.14
C LEU A 127 -2.36 -8.47 -1.64
N CYS A 128 -1.87 -9.67 -1.32
CA CYS A 128 -2.71 -10.73 -0.75
C CYS A 128 -3.23 -10.34 0.64
N GLU A 129 -2.38 -9.77 1.51
CA GLU A 129 -2.81 -9.32 2.83
C GLU A 129 -3.88 -8.22 2.73
N SER A 130 -3.69 -7.25 1.84
CA SER A 130 -4.65 -6.16 1.62
C SER A 130 -6.00 -6.63 1.05
N ALA A 131 -6.07 -7.83 0.45
CA ALA A 131 -7.31 -8.43 -0.03
C ALA A 131 -8.03 -9.26 1.03
N HIS A 132 -7.46 -9.46 2.23
CA HIS A 132 -8.14 -10.21 3.29
C HIS A 132 -9.30 -9.41 3.90
N GLY A 133 -10.51 -9.95 3.80
CA GLY A 133 -11.71 -9.44 4.50
C GLY A 133 -12.85 -8.98 3.59
N ASP A 134 -12.59 -8.76 2.29
CA ASP A 134 -13.60 -8.37 1.31
C ASP A 134 -13.28 -8.97 -0.06
N GLN A 135 -14.27 -9.62 -0.66
CA GLN A 135 -14.15 -10.31 -1.96
C GLN A 135 -13.80 -9.34 -3.10
N ASN A 136 -14.16 -8.07 -2.96
CA ASN A 136 -13.94 -7.02 -3.96
C ASN A 136 -12.81 -6.05 -3.60
N ALA A 137 -12.20 -6.13 -2.42
CA ALA A 137 -11.19 -5.15 -1.97
C ALA A 137 -10.04 -4.93 -2.96
N MET A 138 -9.67 -5.97 -3.72
CA MET A 138 -8.65 -5.85 -4.78
C MET A 138 -9.16 -5.09 -6.01
N LEU A 139 -10.43 -5.31 -6.40
CA LEU A 139 -11.10 -4.62 -7.52
C LEU A 139 -11.51 -3.18 -7.16
N GLU A 140 -11.59 -2.86 -5.87
CA GLU A 140 -11.89 -1.50 -5.41
C GLU A 140 -10.63 -0.70 -5.07
N HIS A 141 -9.47 -1.36 -5.06
CA HIS A 141 -8.19 -0.70 -4.80
C HIS A 141 -7.87 0.36 -5.88
N PRO A 142 -7.45 1.58 -5.54
CA PRO A 142 -7.14 2.63 -6.52
C PRO A 142 -6.13 2.21 -7.59
N ALA A 143 -5.17 1.35 -7.23
CA ALA A 143 -4.21 0.78 -8.19
C ALA A 143 -4.89 -0.06 -9.28
N HIS A 144 -5.91 -0.85 -8.93
CA HIS A 144 -6.67 -1.66 -9.89
C HIS A 144 -7.36 -0.78 -10.92
N LEU A 145 -8.10 0.23 -10.46
CA LEU A 145 -8.81 1.16 -11.34
C LEU A 145 -7.84 1.84 -12.31
N TRP A 146 -6.66 2.24 -11.81
CA TRP A 146 -5.63 2.86 -12.64
C TRP A 146 -5.02 1.91 -13.68
N TRP A 147 -4.71 0.66 -13.30
CA TRP A 147 -4.20 -0.35 -14.25
C TRP A 147 -5.22 -0.64 -15.35
N ARG A 148 -6.47 -0.90 -14.95
CA ARG A 148 -7.57 -1.14 -15.89
C ARG A 148 -7.76 0.03 -16.86
N GLN A 149 -7.76 1.26 -16.36
CA GLN A 149 -7.91 2.45 -17.22
C GLN A 149 -6.73 2.64 -18.18
N THR A 150 -5.52 2.32 -17.75
CA THR A 150 -4.33 2.42 -18.61
C THR A 150 -4.37 1.38 -19.73
N ILE A 151 -4.72 0.13 -19.41
CA ILE A 151 -4.94 -0.93 -20.40
C ILE A 151 -6.01 -0.50 -21.40
N ARG A 152 -7.17 -0.08 -20.90
CA ARG A 152 -8.29 0.38 -21.72
C ARG A 152 -7.89 1.54 -22.64
N GLY A 153 -7.17 2.53 -22.12
CA GLY A 153 -6.70 3.68 -22.89
C GLY A 153 -5.78 3.28 -24.05
N LEU A 154 -4.85 2.35 -23.80
CA LEU A 154 -3.94 1.84 -24.83
C LEU A 154 -4.67 0.99 -25.88
N LEU A 155 -5.65 0.17 -25.46
CA LEU A 155 -6.51 -0.59 -26.39
C LEU A 155 -7.33 0.35 -27.30
N LEU A 156 -7.92 1.40 -26.75
CA LEU A 156 -8.65 2.41 -27.51
C LEU A 156 -7.75 3.15 -28.50
N GLN A 157 -6.54 3.54 -28.08
CA GLN A 157 -5.58 4.23 -28.94
C GLN A 157 -5.16 3.34 -30.14
N ARG A 158 -5.03 2.04 -29.92
CA ARG A 158 -4.73 1.06 -30.98
C ARG A 158 -5.93 0.76 -31.89
N ARG A 159 -7.15 1.12 -31.48
CA ARG A 159 -8.40 0.68 -32.12
C ARG A 159 -8.55 -0.84 -32.10
N ALA A 160 -8.26 -1.45 -30.95
CA ALA A 160 -8.46 -2.88 -30.74
C ALA A 160 -9.91 -3.28 -31.12
N PRO A 161 -10.11 -4.42 -31.79
CA PRO A 161 -11.43 -4.86 -32.21
C PRO A 161 -12.28 -5.33 -31.01
N GLY A 162 -13.60 -5.34 -31.19
CA GLY A 162 -14.53 -5.91 -30.22
C GLY A 162 -14.80 -5.01 -29.00
N ASP A 163 -15.21 -5.65 -27.90
CA ASP A 163 -15.51 -4.96 -26.63
C ASP A 163 -14.20 -4.67 -25.88
N VAL A 164 -13.78 -3.41 -25.95
CA VAL A 164 -12.53 -2.94 -25.33
C VAL A 164 -12.60 -2.99 -23.81
N ASP A 165 -13.77 -2.73 -23.22
CA ASP A 165 -13.94 -2.75 -21.77
C ASP A 165 -13.81 -4.19 -21.24
N TYR A 166 -14.45 -5.15 -21.90
CA TYR A 166 -14.32 -6.56 -21.55
C TYR A 166 -12.90 -7.09 -21.78
N THR A 167 -12.25 -6.67 -22.88
CA THR A 167 -10.85 -7.05 -23.15
C THR A 167 -9.92 -6.51 -22.07
N ALA A 168 -10.14 -5.28 -21.59
CA ALA A 168 -9.38 -4.71 -20.48
C ALA A 168 -9.61 -5.50 -19.17
N ASP A 169 -10.82 -5.97 -18.91
CA ASP A 169 -11.14 -6.81 -17.74
C ASP A 169 -10.43 -8.16 -17.81
N VAL A 170 -10.41 -8.81 -18.98
CA VAL A 170 -9.69 -10.08 -19.19
C VAL A 170 -8.19 -9.91 -18.99
N LEU A 171 -7.59 -8.88 -19.58
CA LEU A 171 -6.17 -8.60 -19.40
C LEU A 171 -5.85 -8.27 -17.94
N TYR A 172 -6.69 -7.49 -17.27
CA TYR A 172 -6.54 -7.22 -15.84
C TYR A 172 -6.64 -8.50 -15.00
N ALA A 173 -7.59 -9.39 -15.27
CA ALA A 173 -7.76 -10.63 -14.52
C ALA A 173 -6.50 -11.51 -14.55
N MET A 174 -5.70 -11.42 -15.62
CA MET A 174 -4.40 -12.09 -15.73
C MET A 174 -3.29 -11.45 -14.88
N LEU A 175 -3.49 -10.20 -14.45
CA LEU A 175 -2.59 -9.44 -13.57
C LEU A 175 -2.98 -9.54 -12.09
N ASP A 176 -4.10 -10.22 -11.76
CA ASP A 176 -4.56 -10.37 -10.38
C ASP A 176 -3.47 -11.03 -9.52
N ALA A 177 -3.21 -10.44 -8.35
CA ALA A 177 -2.15 -10.89 -7.45
C ALA A 177 -2.30 -12.35 -7.01
N ARG A 178 -3.54 -12.84 -6.84
CA ARG A 178 -3.81 -14.23 -6.46
C ARG A 178 -3.48 -15.17 -7.62
N MET A 179 -3.79 -14.77 -8.84
CA MET A 179 -3.47 -15.54 -10.05
C MET A 179 -1.96 -15.63 -10.26
N ILE A 180 -1.24 -14.50 -10.23
CA ILE A 180 0.21 -14.50 -10.39
C ILE A 180 0.87 -15.28 -9.25
N ASN A 181 0.45 -15.08 -8.00
CA ASN A 181 0.98 -15.84 -6.87
C ASN A 181 0.72 -17.36 -7.02
N PHE A 182 -0.47 -17.75 -7.49
CA PHE A 182 -0.78 -19.15 -7.79
C PHE A 182 0.16 -19.73 -8.85
N GLN A 183 0.36 -19.02 -9.95
CA GLN A 183 1.27 -19.43 -11.03
C GLN A 183 2.72 -19.56 -10.55
N ARG A 184 3.20 -18.59 -9.75
CA ARG A 184 4.57 -18.55 -9.24
C ARG A 184 4.84 -19.62 -8.19
N ARG A 185 3.94 -19.79 -7.23
CA ARG A 185 4.17 -20.61 -6.03
C ARG A 185 3.66 -22.04 -6.13
N PHE A 186 2.59 -22.26 -6.89
CA PHE A 186 1.95 -23.59 -6.98
C PHE A 186 2.18 -24.25 -8.33
N LEU A 187 2.15 -23.49 -9.43
CA LEU A 187 2.47 -24.02 -10.76
C LEU A 187 3.96 -23.94 -11.12
N ASN A 188 4.78 -23.29 -10.29
CA ASN A 188 6.21 -23.10 -10.48
C ASN A 188 6.58 -22.42 -11.81
N TYR A 189 5.74 -21.50 -12.28
CA TYR A 189 6.06 -20.73 -13.48
C TYR A 189 7.17 -19.72 -13.18
N SER A 190 8.15 -19.62 -14.09
CA SER A 190 9.09 -18.50 -14.08
C SER A 190 8.35 -17.21 -14.44
N LEU A 191 8.89 -16.07 -14.00
CA LEU A 191 8.33 -14.77 -14.35
C LEU A 191 8.35 -14.56 -15.87
N ASP A 192 9.43 -14.99 -16.53
CA ASP A 192 9.56 -14.97 -17.99
C ASP A 192 8.45 -15.77 -18.69
N ARG A 193 8.06 -16.93 -18.13
CA ARG A 193 6.96 -17.73 -18.68
C ARG A 193 5.62 -17.02 -18.55
N ILE A 194 5.37 -16.36 -17.42
CA ILE A 194 4.11 -15.61 -17.21
C ILE A 194 4.05 -14.43 -18.18
N ILE A 195 5.14 -13.67 -18.31
CA ILE A 195 5.25 -12.54 -19.23
C ILE A 195 5.04 -13.01 -20.67
N ALA A 196 5.78 -14.04 -21.13
CA ALA A 196 5.64 -14.57 -22.48
C ALA A 196 4.23 -15.10 -22.77
N GLY A 197 3.61 -15.79 -21.80
CA GLY A 197 2.23 -16.25 -21.94
C GLY A 197 1.22 -15.12 -22.08
N LEU A 198 1.39 -14.02 -21.34
CA LEU A 198 0.53 -12.85 -21.48
C LEU A 198 0.74 -12.15 -22.83
N THR A 199 1.98 -12.08 -23.31
CA THR A 199 2.31 -11.56 -24.65
C THR A 199 1.58 -12.33 -25.74
N ASP A 200 1.66 -13.67 -25.71
CA ASP A 200 0.99 -14.53 -26.68
C ASP A 200 -0.53 -14.36 -26.68
N VAL A 201 -1.12 -14.15 -25.50
CA VAL A 201 -2.56 -13.87 -25.36
C VAL A 201 -2.90 -12.48 -25.92
N LEU A 202 -2.11 -11.46 -25.60
CA LEU A 202 -2.33 -10.10 -26.07
C LEU A 202 -2.33 -10.02 -27.59
N GLU A 203 -1.37 -10.68 -28.25
CA GLU A 203 -1.28 -10.73 -29.72
C GLU A 203 -2.49 -11.41 -30.39
N ARG A 204 -3.18 -12.29 -29.67
CA ARG A 204 -4.40 -12.95 -30.18
C ARG A 204 -5.66 -12.14 -29.94
N LEU A 205 -5.67 -11.26 -28.95
CA LEU A 205 -6.81 -10.44 -28.56
C LEU A 205 -6.82 -9.05 -29.20
N THR A 206 -5.68 -8.55 -29.70
CA THR A 206 -5.49 -7.14 -30.09
C THR A 206 -4.67 -6.95 -31.37
#